data_AF-A0A1Y1KN19-F1
#
_entry.id   AF-A0A1Y1KN19-F1
#
_cell.length_a   1.000
_cell.length_b   1.000
_cell.length_c   1.000
_cell.angle_alpha   90.00
_cell.angle_beta   90.00
_cell.angle_gamma   90.00
#
_symmetry.space_group_name_H-M   'P 1'
#
loop_
_entity.id
_entity.type
_entity.pdbx_description
1 polymer ?
#
loop_
_entity_poly.entity_id
_entity_poly.type
_entity_poly.pdbx_seq_one_letter_code
_entity_poly.pdbx_strand_id
1 'polypeptide(L)'
;NPINAAIRPLVSILPPDPAAETRDLLPTFEALMALTNLASLDEDDTRSIIIRMAWSHVEEQLLSSNNLVAKAAVELVCNLMQAPEGIALYADGSPQSRTRLHIL
;
A
#
# COMPACT_ATOMS: atom_id res chain seq x y z
N ASN A 1 19.95 0.33 1.82
CA ASN A 1 19.67 -0.13 0.45
C ASN A 1 19.05 1.03 -0.33
N PRO A 2 19.56 1.40 -1.53
CA PRO A 2 18.94 2.41 -2.41
C PRO A 2 17.46 2.15 -2.71
N ILE A 3 17.01 0.89 -2.79
CA ILE A 3 15.59 0.53 -2.97
C ILE A 3 14.73 1.10 -1.84
N ASN A 4 15.15 0.91 -0.59
CA ASN A 4 14.41 1.39 0.58
C ASN A 4 14.37 2.93 0.66
N ALA A 5 15.33 3.63 0.05
CA ALA A 5 15.34 5.10 0.02
C ALA A 5 14.21 5.66 -0.87
N ALA A 6 13.72 4.90 -1.84
CA ALA A 6 12.62 5.30 -2.72
C ALA A 6 11.24 5.17 -2.06
N ILE A 7 11.09 4.36 -1.00
CA ILE A 7 9.80 4.10 -0.35
C ILE A 7 9.18 5.38 0.21
N ARG A 8 9.96 6.17 0.96
CA ARG A 8 9.42 7.36 1.64
C ARG A 8 8.86 8.42 0.65
N PRO A 9 9.57 8.77 -0.44
CA PRO A 9 8.99 9.62 -1.48
C PRO A 9 7.72 9.05 -2.10
N LEU A 10 7.69 7.75 -2.44
CA LEU A 10 6.51 7.11 -3.04
C LEU A 10 5.30 7.15 -2.09
N VAL A 11 5.50 6.88 -0.80
CA VAL A 11 4.43 6.96 0.21
C VAL A 11 3.85 8.37 0.31
N SER A 12 4.67 9.41 0.15
CA SER A 12 4.18 10.79 0.23
C SER A 12 3.27 11.20 -0.93
N ILE A 13 3.26 10.44 -2.03
CA ILE A 13 2.42 10.67 -3.22
C ILE A 13 1.06 9.97 -3.10
N LEU A 14 0.93 8.96 -2.23
CA LEU A 14 -0.32 8.21 -2.06
C LEU A 14 -1.53 9.09 -1.67
N PRO A 15 -1.44 9.98 -0.66
CA PRO A 15 -2.55 10.86 -0.35
C PRO A 15 -2.77 11.89 -1.47
N PRO A 16 -4.02 12.22 -1.81
CA PRO A 16 -4.31 13.26 -2.79
C PRO A 16 -3.75 14.61 -2.34
N ASP A 17 -3.27 15.41 -3.30
CA ASP A 17 -2.79 16.77 -3.02
C ASP A 17 -3.95 17.64 -2.52
N PRO A 18 -3.93 18.12 -1.26
CA PRO A 18 -5.01 18.93 -0.71
C PRO A 18 -5.12 20.32 -1.38
N ALA A 19 -4.07 20.77 -2.09
CA ALA A 19 -4.06 22.03 -2.81
C ALA A 19 -4.54 21.91 -4.26
N ALA A 20 -4.78 20.70 -4.77
CA ALA A 20 -5.20 20.50 -6.15
C ALA A 20 -6.67 20.90 -6.36
N GLU A 21 -6.92 21.72 -7.38
CA GLU A 21 -8.28 22.14 -7.77
C GLU A 21 -9.13 20.97 -8.30
N THR A 22 -8.49 19.91 -8.79
CA THR A 22 -9.14 18.69 -9.26
C THR A 22 -8.48 17.46 -8.65
N ARG A 23 -9.27 16.41 -8.43
CA ARG A 23 -8.77 15.15 -7.88
C ARG A 23 -8.11 14.33 -8.99
N ASP A 24 -6.83 14.60 -9.25
CA ASP A 24 -6.00 13.74 -10.08
C ASP A 24 -5.51 12.53 -9.26
N LEU A 25 -5.85 11.33 -9.73
CA LEU A 25 -5.51 10.06 -9.08
C LEU A 25 -4.35 9.34 -9.76
N LEU A 26 -3.83 9.87 -10.87
CA LEU A 26 -2.70 9.27 -11.57
C LEU A 26 -1.46 9.16 -10.65
N PRO A 27 -1.07 10.18 -9.87
CA PRO A 27 0.08 10.06 -8.97
C PRO A 27 -0.10 8.97 -7.92
N THR A 28 -1.29 8.87 -7.31
CA THR A 28 -1.61 7.79 -6.35
C THR A 28 -1.48 6.42 -7.01
N PHE A 29 -2.03 6.25 -8.22
CA PHE A 29 -1.93 5.01 -8.98
C PHE A 29 -0.47 4.63 -9.28
N GLU A 30 0.32 5.57 -9.80
CA GLU A 30 1.73 5.33 -10.15
C GLU A 30 2.58 5.03 -8.92
N ALA A 31 2.33 5.71 -7.79
CA ALA A 31 3.00 5.43 -6.53
C ALA A 31 2.67 4.02 -6.00
N LEU A 32 1.40 3.59 -6.08
CA LEU A 32 1.01 2.22 -5.75
C LEU A 32 1.72 1.20 -6.65
N MET A 33 1.70 1.42 -7.98
CA MET A 33 2.38 0.53 -8.94
C MET A 33 3.89 0.44 -8.68
N ALA A 34 4.54 1.56 -8.36
CA ALA A 34 5.96 1.58 -8.01
C ALA A 34 6.22 0.79 -6.72
N LEU A 35 5.41 0.98 -5.67
CA LEU A 35 5.51 0.22 -4.43
C LEU A 35 5.26 -1.28 -4.67
N THR A 36 4.31 -1.64 -5.55
CA THR A 36 4.06 -3.03 -5.96
C THR A 36 5.31 -3.65 -6.57
N ASN A 37 5.99 -2.92 -7.46
CA ASN A 37 7.25 -3.37 -8.08
C ASN A 37 8.40 -3.50 -7.07
N LEU A 38 8.47 -2.64 -6.05
CA LEU A 38 9.49 -2.78 -5.00
C LEU A 38 9.18 -3.97 -4.08
N ALA A 39 7.91 -4.18 -3.73
CA ALA A 39 7.46 -5.28 -2.87
C ALA A 39 7.55 -6.66 -3.53
N SER A 40 7.65 -6.73 -4.86
CA SER A 40 7.85 -8.00 -5.59
C SER A 40 9.31 -8.46 -5.59
N LEU A 41 10.26 -7.59 -5.24
CA LEU A 41 11.67 -7.95 -5.11
C LEU A 41 11.87 -8.89 -3.91
N ASP A 42 12.78 -9.85 -4.05
CA ASP A 42 13.14 -10.79 -2.98
C ASP A 42 14.19 -10.18 -2.03
N GLU A 43 13.85 -9.04 -1.44
CA GLU A 43 14.63 -8.38 -0.39
C GLU A 43 13.85 -8.37 0.92
N ASP A 44 14.42 -9.02 1.95
CA ASP A 44 13.73 -9.35 3.19
C ASP A 44 13.04 -8.15 3.86
N ASP A 45 13.71 -6.99 3.95
CA ASP A 45 13.18 -5.86 4.71
C ASP A 45 12.25 -4.94 3.92
N THR A 46 12.22 -5.02 2.57
CA THR A 46 11.51 -4.02 1.75
C THR A 46 10.00 -4.07 2.00
N ARG A 47 9.41 -5.27 2.08
CA ARG A 47 7.98 -5.45 2.37
C ARG A 47 7.63 -4.93 3.76
N SER A 48 8.43 -5.26 4.78
CA SER A 48 8.21 -4.80 6.16
C SER A 48 8.32 -3.28 6.29
N ILE A 49 9.23 -2.63 5.55
CA ILE A 49 9.34 -1.17 5.50
C ILE A 49 8.10 -0.56 4.83
N ILE A 50 7.64 -1.10 3.70
CA ILE A 50 6.44 -0.62 3.02
C ILE A 50 5.22 -0.77 3.95
N ILE A 51 5.03 -1.91 4.61
CA ILE A 51 3.93 -2.12 5.57
C ILE A 51 3.96 -1.04 6.66
N ARG A 52 5.12 -0.84 7.29
CA ARG A 52 5.25 0.14 8.39
C ARG A 52 4.96 1.58 7.95
N MET A 53 5.32 1.95 6.72
CA MET A 53 5.25 3.33 6.25
C MET A 53 3.98 3.66 5.48
N ALA A 54 3.43 2.71 4.75
CA ALA A 54 2.40 2.95 3.73
C ALA A 54 1.03 2.38 4.11
N TRP A 55 0.95 1.45 5.07
CA TRP A 55 -0.26 0.63 5.26
C TRP A 55 -1.54 1.44 5.43
N SER A 56 -1.53 2.51 6.22
CA SER A 56 -2.72 3.34 6.41
C SER A 56 -3.27 3.92 5.11
N HIS A 57 -2.38 4.30 4.19
CA HIS A 57 -2.77 4.81 2.87
C HIS A 57 -3.21 3.69 1.93
N VAL A 58 -2.50 2.56 1.93
CA VAL A 58 -2.85 1.39 1.11
C VAL A 58 -4.23 0.85 1.50
N GLU A 59 -4.49 0.75 2.80
CA GLU A 59 -5.77 0.31 3.35
C GLU A 59 -6.93 1.23 2.91
N GLU A 60 -6.71 2.54 2.88
CA GLU A 60 -7.70 3.48 2.34
C GLU A 60 -7.93 3.28 0.83
N GLN A 61 -6.86 3.03 0.05
CA GLN A 61 -6.97 2.86 -1.40
C GLN A 61 -7.66 1.56 -1.82
N LEU A 62 -7.72 0.54 -0.95
CA LEU A 62 -8.54 -0.67 -1.18
C LEU A 62 -10.03 -0.33 -1.37
N LEU A 63 -10.50 0.76 -0.76
CA LEU A 63 -11.90 1.22 -0.80
C LEU A 63 -12.13 2.32 -1.86
N SER A 64 -11.14 2.59 -2.71
CA SER A 64 -11.23 3.63 -3.73
C SER A 64 -12.34 3.33 -4.75
N SER A 65 -13.13 4.34 -5.10
CA SER A 65 -14.12 4.23 -6.19
C SER A 65 -13.50 4.20 -7.58
N ASN A 66 -12.20 4.49 -7.70
CA ASN A 66 -11.45 4.34 -8.94
C ASN A 66 -10.88 2.92 -9.03
N ASN A 67 -11.38 2.15 -10.00
CA ASN A 67 -11.01 0.74 -10.17
C ASN A 67 -9.51 0.52 -10.42
N LEU A 68 -8.79 1.45 -11.05
CA LEU A 68 -7.35 1.29 -11.28
C LEU A 68 -6.56 1.46 -9.99
N VAL A 69 -6.94 2.43 -9.15
CA VAL A 69 -6.33 2.66 -7.84
C VAL A 69 -6.62 1.48 -6.90
N ALA A 70 -7.88 1.06 -6.80
CA ALA A 70 -8.26 -0.10 -5.98
C ALA A 70 -7.52 -1.37 -6.43
N LYS A 71 -7.42 -1.61 -7.74
CA LYS A 71 -6.65 -2.73 -8.30
C LYS A 71 -5.16 -2.66 -7.91
N ALA A 72 -4.51 -1.51 -8.08
CA ALA A 72 -3.09 -1.35 -7.74
C ALA A 72 -2.84 -1.56 -6.23
N ALA A 73 -3.76 -1.09 -5.38
CA ALA A 73 -3.69 -1.33 -3.93
C ALA A 73 -3.80 -2.82 -3.60
N VAL A 74 -4.74 -3.55 -4.21
CA VAL A 74 -4.86 -5.01 -4.04
C VAL A 74 -3.61 -5.74 -4.51
N GLU A 75 -3.05 -5.37 -5.66
CA GLU A 75 -1.80 -5.97 -6.17
C GLU A 75 -0.63 -5.75 -5.20
N LEU A 76 -0.51 -4.57 -4.60
CA LEU A 76 0.48 -4.31 -3.55
C LEU A 76 0.24 -5.20 -2.34
N VAL A 77 -1.00 -5.28 -1.83
CA VAL A 77 -1.36 -6.15 -0.68
C VAL A 77 -0.94 -7.60 -0.93
N CYS A 78 -1.18 -8.13 -2.14
CA CYS A 78 -0.75 -9.48 -2.51
C CYS A 78 0.76 -9.68 -2.35
N ASN A 79 1.58 -8.70 -2.76
CA ASN A 79 3.02 -8.77 -2.55
C ASN A 79 3.41 -8.65 -1.07
N LEU A 80 2.71 -7.81 -0.30
CA LEU A 80 3.00 -7.62 1.13
C LEU A 80 2.64 -8.85 1.98
N MET A 81 1.66 -9.66 1.58
CA MET A 81 1.31 -10.91 2.28
C MET A 81 2.44 -11.95 2.31
N GLN A 82 3.48 -11.79 1.48
CA GLN A 82 4.66 -12.64 1.51
C GLN A 82 5.55 -12.39 2.74
N ALA A 83 5.35 -11.28 3.45
CA ALA A 83 6.02 -10.99 4.72
C ALA A 83 5.13 -11.38 5.92
N PRO A 84 5.71 -11.87 7.04
CA PRO A 84 4.96 -12.18 8.26
C PRO A 84 4.12 -11.01 8.79
N GLU A 85 4.65 -9.79 8.72
CA GLU A 85 3.95 -8.57 9.11
C GLU A 85 2.73 -8.31 8.24
N GLY A 86 2.76 -8.72 6.97
CA GLY A 86 1.62 -8.62 6.06
C GLY A 86 0.48 -9.50 6.54
N ILE A 87 0.77 -10.77 6.84
CA ILE A 87 -0.20 -11.72 7.37
C ILE A 87 -0.79 -11.21 8.70
N ALA A 88 0.05 -10.64 9.57
CA ALA A 88 -0.37 -10.13 10.87
C ALA A 88 -1.45 -9.02 10.77
N LEU A 89 -1.46 -8.23 9.69
CA LEU A 89 -2.48 -7.17 9.48
C LEU A 89 -3.92 -7.71 9.47
N TYR A 90 -4.09 -8.99 9.09
CA TYR A 90 -5.37 -9.68 8.97
C TYR A 90 -5.57 -10.80 10.00
N ALA A 91 -4.50 -11.26 10.67
CA ALA A 91 -4.53 -12.44 11.53
C ALA A 91 -4.13 -12.21 12.99
N ASP A 92 -3.88 -10.97 13.43
CA ASP A 92 -3.50 -10.65 14.82
C ASP A 92 -4.65 -10.75 15.85
N GLY A 93 -5.89 -10.97 15.40
CA GLY A 93 -7.09 -11.08 16.25
C GLY A 93 -7.64 -9.74 16.79
N SER A 94 -6.99 -8.62 16.47
CA SER A 94 -7.49 -7.28 16.79
C SER A 94 -8.87 -7.01 16.15
N PRO A 95 -9.66 -6.07 16.68
CA PRO A 95 -10.87 -5.62 16.01
C PRO A 95 -10.60 -5.12 14.58
N GLN A 96 -9.46 -4.46 14.35
CA GLN A 96 -9.05 -3.95 13.06
C GLN A 96 -8.79 -5.07 12.05
N SER A 97 -8.09 -6.14 12.44
CA SER A 97 -7.86 -7.27 11.53
C SER A 97 -9.16 -7.98 11.14
N ARG A 98 -10.12 -8.09 12.08
CA ARG A 98 -11.47 -8.58 11.77
C ARG A 98 -12.21 -7.70 10.77
N THR A 99 -12.15 -6.38 10.91
CA THR A 99 -12.75 -5.45 9.94
C THR A 99 -12.12 -5.60 8.56
N ARG A 100 -10.78 -5.72 8.48
CA ARG A 100 -10.08 -5.91 7.21
C ARG A 100 -10.45 -7.21 6.52
N LEU A 101 -10.65 -8.29 7.27
CA LEU A 101 -11.14 -9.57 6.73
C LEU A 101 -12.54 -9.47 6.11
N HIS A 102 -13.39 -8.55 6.54
CA HIS A 102 -14.71 -8.33 5.94
C HIS A 102 -14.67 -7.56 4.61
N ILE A 103 -13.57 -6.87 4.33
CA ILE A 103 -13.40 -6.07 3.11
C ILE A 103 -12.87 -6.92 1.94
N LEU A 104 -12.20 -8.04 2.24
CA LEU A 104 -11.77 -9.06 1.27
C LEU A 104 -12.95 -9.96 0.86
#